data_AF-A0A7Y2DRP1-F1
#
_entry.id   AF-A0A7Y2DRP1-F1
#
_cell.length_a   1.000
_cell.length_b   1.000
_cell.length_c   1.000
_cell.angle_alpha   90.00
_cell.angle_beta   90.00
_cell.angle_gamma   90.00
#
_symmetry.space_group_name_H-M   'P 1'
#
loop_
_entity.id
_entity.type
_entity.pdbx_description
1 polymer ?
#
loop_
_entity_poly.entity_id
_entity_poly.type
_entity_poly.pdbx_seq_one_letter_code
_entity_poly.pdbx_strand_id
1 'polypeptide(L)'
;MFFTKMPEFCKNSDCPSSEDLLNFQKGKSPAASSERIHEHNRTCDFCSAEVEFYSHFQFPDEKISETEIPSPLYELAESLLNNKDRGSYLLNKLLIENEGLTLKKA
;
A
#
# COMPACT_ATOMS: atom_id res chain seq x y z
N MET A 1 11.10 21.84 -33.06
CA MET A 1 11.05 21.91 -31.59
C MET A 1 10.72 20.51 -31.10
N PHE A 2 11.73 19.77 -30.64
CA PHE A 2 11.53 18.43 -30.09
C PHE A 2 11.27 18.62 -28.60
N PHE A 3 10.03 18.42 -28.15
CA PHE A 3 9.76 18.23 -26.73
C PHE A 3 10.40 16.89 -26.36
N THR A 4 11.61 16.95 -25.79
CA THR A 4 12.14 15.82 -25.03
C THR A 4 11.25 15.68 -23.81
N LYS A 5 10.19 14.87 -23.96
CA LYS A 5 9.36 14.42 -22.85
C LYS A 5 10.35 13.78 -21.86
N MET A 6 10.56 14.42 -20.72
CA MET A 6 11.32 13.78 -19.63
C MET A 6 10.66 12.41 -19.41
N PRO A 7 11.42 11.31 -19.33
CA PRO A 7 10.83 10.04 -18.96
C PRO A 7 10.15 10.29 -17.61
N GLU A 8 8.82 10.25 -17.60
CA GLU A 8 8.08 10.44 -16.36
C GLU A 8 8.54 9.31 -15.43
N PHE A 9 8.99 9.68 -14.24
CA PHE A 9 9.32 8.71 -13.19
C PHE A 9 8.00 8.10 -12.71
N CYS A 10 7.47 7.17 -13.48
CA CYS A 10 6.17 6.58 -13.28
C CYS A 10 6.19 5.09 -13.61
N LYS A 11 5.27 4.36 -12.97
CA LYS A 11 5.09 2.94 -13.20
C LYS A 11 4.32 2.73 -14.49
N ASN A 12 4.87 1.95 -15.41
CA ASN A 12 4.24 1.57 -16.68
C ASN A 12 3.45 0.28 -16.54
N SER A 13 2.59 -0.02 -17.52
CA SER A 13 1.83 -1.29 -17.58
C SER A 13 2.72 -2.53 -17.63
N ASP A 14 3.95 -2.38 -18.14
CA ASP A 14 4.92 -3.46 -18.27
C ASP A 14 5.83 -3.60 -17.03
N CYS A 15 5.64 -2.75 -16.02
CA CYS A 15 6.43 -2.83 -14.79
C CYS A 15 6.06 -4.06 -13.98
N PRO A 16 7.04 -4.77 -13.41
CA PRO A 16 6.79 -5.88 -12.51
C PRO A 16 6.01 -5.44 -11.26
N SER A 17 5.37 -6.41 -10.62
CA SER A 17 4.73 -6.14 -9.33
C SER A 17 5.80 -5.82 -8.28
N SER A 18 5.42 -5.04 -7.26
CA SER A 18 6.34 -4.71 -6.16
C SER A 18 6.76 -5.96 -5.38
N GLU A 19 5.89 -6.98 -5.32
CA GLU A 19 6.21 -8.29 -4.76
C GLU A 19 7.27 -9.03 -5.58
N ASP A 20 7.21 -8.97 -6.91
CA ASP A 20 8.22 -9.57 -7.78
C ASP A 20 9.59 -8.89 -7.63
N LEU A 21 9.61 -7.55 -7.53
CA LEU A 21 10.84 -6.78 -7.28
C LEU A 21 11.46 -7.11 -5.92
N LEU A 22 10.62 -7.26 -4.88
CA LEU A 22 11.05 -7.68 -3.56
C LEU A 22 11.59 -9.12 -3.56
N ASN A 23 10.91 -10.04 -4.24
CA ASN A 23 11.36 -11.44 -4.39
C ASN A 23 12.66 -11.53 -5.18
N PHE A 24 12.83 -10.68 -6.20
CA PHE A 24 14.08 -10.52 -6.95
C PHE A 24 15.22 -10.04 -6.05
N GLN A 25 14.99 -9.01 -5.24
CA GLN A 25 15.97 -8.52 -4.28
C GLN A 25 16.31 -9.57 -3.21
N LYS A 26 15.32 -10.32 -2.73
CA LYS A 26 15.49 -11.41 -1.74
C LYS A 26 16.13 -12.67 -2.35
N GLY A 27 16.38 -12.72 -3.66
CA GLY A 27 16.92 -13.90 -4.37
C GLY A 27 15.96 -15.09 -4.39
N LYS A 28 14.66 -14.86 -4.15
CA LYS A 28 13.61 -15.88 -4.11
C LYS A 28 12.88 -16.03 -5.46
N SER A 29 13.18 -15.18 -6.43
CA SER A 29 12.58 -15.24 -7.77
C SER A 29 13.17 -16.36 -8.63
N PRO A 30 12.36 -17.06 -9.44
CA PRO A 30 12.86 -17.96 -10.48
C PRO A 30 13.88 -17.27 -11.40
N ALA A 31 14.83 -18.04 -11.96
CA ALA A 31 15.87 -17.50 -12.84
C ALA A 31 15.31 -16.71 -14.04
N ALA A 32 14.25 -17.24 -14.67
CA ALA A 32 13.59 -16.60 -15.82
C ALA A 32 12.93 -15.25 -15.47
N SER A 33 12.30 -15.14 -14.30
CA SER A 33 11.73 -13.85 -13.83
C SER A 33 12.83 -12.86 -13.44
N SER A 34 13.94 -13.36 -12.90
CA SER A 34 15.06 -12.53 -12.47
C SER A 34 15.75 -11.84 -13.64
N GLU A 35 15.96 -12.58 -14.74
CA GLU A 35 16.53 -12.03 -15.98
C GLU A 35 15.62 -10.96 -16.59
N ARG A 36 14.30 -11.22 -16.61
CA ARG A 36 13.31 -10.27 -17.13
C ARG A 36 13.24 -8.97 -16.30
N ILE A 37 13.28 -9.08 -14.97
CA ILE A 37 13.30 -7.92 -14.06
C ILE A 37 14.60 -7.13 -14.25
N HIS A 38 15.73 -7.83 -14.39
CA HIS A 38 17.02 -7.19 -14.63
C HIS A 38 17.05 -6.43 -15.98
N GLU A 39 16.47 -7.00 -17.04
CA GLU A 39 16.31 -6.31 -18.32
C GLU A 39 15.38 -5.09 -18.21
N HIS A 40 14.25 -5.22 -17.49
CA HIS A 40 13.32 -4.12 -17.24
C HIS A 40 13.97 -2.96 -16.46
N ASN A 41 14.76 -3.25 -15.43
CA ASN A 41 15.41 -2.23 -14.60
C ASN A 41 16.45 -1.42 -15.39
N ARG A 42 16.97 -1.92 -16.52
CA ARG A 42 17.86 -1.14 -17.40
C ARG A 42 17.14 -0.05 -18.17
N THR A 43 15.83 -0.16 -18.35
CA THR A 43 15.02 0.77 -19.14
C THR A 43 14.01 1.56 -18.31
N CYS A 44 13.79 1.16 -17.04
CA CYS A 44 12.84 1.79 -16.14
C CYS A 44 13.54 2.33 -14.89
N ASP A 45 13.72 3.66 -14.86
CA ASP A 45 14.30 4.37 -13.72
C ASP A 45 13.48 4.17 -12.44
N PHE A 46 12.15 4.04 -12.56
CA PHE A 46 11.24 3.79 -11.43
C PHE A 46 11.53 2.45 -10.75
N CYS A 47 11.52 1.35 -11.51
CA CYS A 47 11.75 0.01 -10.94
C CYS A 47 13.20 -0.15 -10.47
N SER A 48 14.17 0.48 -11.15
CA SER A 48 15.55 0.53 -10.68
C SER A 48 15.66 1.20 -9.31
N ALA A 49 15.04 2.36 -9.14
CA ALA A 49 15.01 3.07 -7.85
C ALA A 49 14.23 2.27 -6.78
N GLU A 50 13.17 1.57 -7.15
CA GLU A 50 12.39 0.72 -6.24
C GLU A 50 13.21 -0.48 -5.73
N VAL A 51 14.00 -1.13 -6.60
CA VAL A 51 14.92 -2.21 -6.18
C VAL A 51 16.03 -1.70 -5.28
N GLU A 52 16.58 -0.52 -5.58
CA GLU A 52 17.55 0.14 -4.70
C GLU A 52 16.91 0.50 -3.36
N PHE A 53 15.66 0.94 -3.33
CA PHE A 53 14.94 1.18 -2.09
C PHE A 53 14.82 -0.10 -1.24
N TYR A 54 14.45 -1.24 -1.83
CA TYR A 54 14.37 -2.52 -1.12
C TYR A 54 15.72 -3.05 -0.64
N SER A 55 16.83 -2.69 -1.31
CA SER A 55 18.17 -3.09 -0.86
C SER A 55 18.58 -2.34 0.42
N HIS A 56 18.18 -1.08 0.55
CA HIS A 56 18.46 -0.24 1.72
C HIS A 56 17.49 -0.50 2.89
N PHE A 57 16.21 -0.70 2.59
CA PHE A 57 15.17 -0.93 3.58
C PHE A 57 14.76 -2.40 3.59
N GLN A 58 15.61 -3.22 4.22
CA GLN A 58 15.24 -4.60 4.53
C GLN A 58 14.20 -4.59 5.63
N PHE A 59 12.92 -4.63 5.25
CA PHE A 59 11.86 -4.94 6.19
C PHE A 59 12.10 -6.37 6.65
N PRO A 60 12.42 -6.62 7.95
CA PRO A 60 12.30 -7.97 8.45
C PRO A 60 10.88 -8.42 8.15
N ASP A 61 10.70 -9.70 7.80
CA ASP A 61 9.37 -10.31 7.73
C ASP A 61 8.81 -10.30 9.18
N GLU A 62 8.43 -9.13 9.68
CA GLU A 62 7.61 -9.01 10.87
C GLU A 62 6.35 -9.77 10.51
N LYS A 63 6.17 -10.92 11.17
CA LYS A 63 4.90 -11.60 11.19
C LYS A 63 3.95 -10.63 11.88
N ILE A 64 3.33 -9.77 11.08
CA ILE A 64 2.19 -9.00 11.50
C ILE A 64 1.19 -10.07 11.91
N SER A 65 1.01 -10.24 13.22
CA SER A 65 -0.07 -11.08 13.72
C SER A 65 -1.34 -10.50 13.14
N GLU A 66 -2.09 -11.30 12.38
CA GLU A 66 -3.43 -10.92 11.99
C GLU A 66 -4.22 -10.68 13.28
N THR A 67 -4.29 -9.41 13.69
CA THR A 67 -5.10 -9.00 14.82
C THR A 67 -6.52 -8.99 14.31
N GLU A 68 -7.37 -9.83 14.90
CA GLU A 68 -8.80 -9.81 14.60
C GLU A 68 -9.33 -8.39 14.82
N ILE A 69 -10.12 -7.90 13.86
CA ILE A 69 -10.81 -6.63 14.01
C ILE A 69 -11.74 -6.80 15.23
N PRO A 70 -11.65 -5.93 16.25
CA PRO A 70 -12.54 -5.99 17.40
C PRO A 70 -14.01 -6.04 16.95
N SER A 71 -14.81 -6.97 17.49
CA SER A 71 -16.22 -7.16 17.09
C SER A 71 -17.03 -5.86 17.02
N PRO A 72 -16.90 -4.89 17.96
CA PRO A 72 -17.62 -3.62 17.85
C PRO A 72 -17.25 -2.81 16.59
N LEU A 73 -16.00 -2.85 16.16
CA LEU A 73 -15.53 -2.17 14.96
C LEU A 73 -15.94 -2.92 13.70
N TYR A 74 -15.95 -4.25 13.75
CA TYR A 74 -16.41 -5.10 12.66
C TYR A 74 -17.92 -4.88 12.40
N GLU A 75 -18.76 -4.91 13.43
CA GLU A 75 -20.20 -4.64 13.34
C GLU A 75 -20.50 -3.24 12.82
N LEU A 76 -19.71 -2.24 13.25
CA LEU A 76 -19.82 -0.88 12.73
C LEU A 76 -19.50 -0.84 11.23
N ALA A 77 -18.39 -1.46 10.82
CA ALA A 77 -17.98 -1.51 9.42
C ALA A 77 -19.05 -2.20 8.54
N GLU A 78 -19.63 -3.31 9.00
CA GLU A 78 -20.73 -3.96 8.29
C GLU A 78 -21.97 -3.06 8.19
N SER A 79 -22.36 -2.39 9.27
CA SER A 79 -23.51 -1.48 9.25
C SER A 79 -23.29 -0.29 8.30
N LEU A 80 -22.07 0.22 8.22
CA LEU A 80 -21.68 1.31 7.31
C LEU A 80 -21.74 0.88 5.84
N LEU A 81 -21.15 -0.28 5.54
CA LEU A 81 -21.03 -0.78 4.18
C LEU A 81 -22.38 -1.27 3.62
N ASN A 82 -23.21 -1.89 4.46
CA ASN A 82 -24.53 -2.38 4.07
C ASN A 82 -25.58 -1.27 3.90
N ASN A 83 -25.36 -0.09 4.49
CA ASN A 83 -26.26 1.06 4.38
C ASN A 83 -25.49 2.34 4.04
N LYS A 84 -24.79 2.39 2.89
CA LYS A 84 -23.90 3.50 2.50
C LYS A 84 -24.45 4.91 2.79
N ASP A 85 -25.74 5.15 2.54
CA ASP A 85 -26.36 6.48 2.72
C ASP A 85 -26.77 6.78 4.18
N ARG A 86 -27.15 5.76 4.98
CA ARG A 86 -27.54 5.96 6.39
C ARG A 86 -26.38 5.78 7.35
N GLY A 87 -25.46 4.87 7.05
CA GLY A 87 -24.29 4.57 7.86
C GLY A 87 -23.37 5.77 7.97
N SER A 88 -23.07 6.42 6.85
CA SER A 88 -22.23 7.64 6.81
C SER A 88 -22.84 8.79 7.63
N TYR A 89 -24.17 8.98 7.57
CA TYR A 89 -24.88 9.97 8.38
C TYR A 89 -24.82 9.63 9.89
N LEU A 90 -25.08 8.37 10.27
CA LEU A 90 -25.05 7.94 11.67
C LEU A 90 -23.65 8.02 12.27
N LEU A 91 -22.61 7.68 11.51
CA LEU A 91 -21.21 7.82 11.95
C LEU A 91 -20.84 9.29 12.19
N ASN A 92 -21.19 10.17 11.25
CA ASN A 92 -20.98 11.61 11.44
C ASN A 92 -21.71 12.12 12.68
N LYS A 93 -22.94 11.66 12.94
CA LYS A 93 -23.70 12.01 14.14
C LYS A 93 -23.01 11.55 15.42
N LEU A 94 -22.51 10.31 15.47
CA LEU A 94 -21.80 9.76 16.63
C LEU A 94 -20.45 10.45 16.88
N LEU A 95 -19.76 10.89 15.83
CA LEU A 95 -18.52 11.66 15.96
C LEU A 95 -18.79 13.03 16.58
N ILE A 96 -19.83 13.73 16.12
CA ILE A 96 -20.26 15.03 16.67
C ILE A 96 -20.68 14.89 18.16
N GLU A 97 -21.39 13.81 18.51
CA GLU A 97 -21.79 13.55 19.90
C GLU A 97 -20.58 13.28 20.83
N ASN A 98 -19.53 12.63 20.33
CA ASN A 98 -18.32 12.34 21.10
C ASN A 98 -17.31 13.52 21.15
N GLU A 99 -17.29 14.42 20.17
CA GLU A 99 -16.51 15.67 20.25
C GLU A 99 -16.98 16.57 21.41
N GLY A 100 -18.25 16.44 21.84
CA GLY A 100 -18.79 17.09 23.04
C GLY A 100 -18.28 16.51 24.36
N LEU A 101 -17.71 15.30 24.35
CA LEU A 101 -17.13 14.63 25.53
C LEU A 101 -15.63 14.94 25.63
N THR A 102 -15.27 16.22 25.74
CA THR A 102 -13.92 16.57 26.21
C THR A 102 -13.77 16.04 27.63
N LEU A 103 -12.88 15.05 27.78
CA LEU A 103 -12.48 14.45 29.05
C LEU A 103 -12.18 15.57 30.06
N LYS A 104 -13.07 15.75 31.05
CA LYS A 104 -12.70 16.46 32.27
C LYS A 104 -11.62 15.63 32.93
N LYS A 105 -10.36 16.02 32.71
CA LYS A 105 -9.24 15.56 33.53
C LYS A 105 -9.61 15.85 34.99
N ALA A 106 -9.72 14.78 35.77
CA ALA A 106 -9.73 14.83 37.23
C ALA A 106 -8.33 15.20 37.74
#